data_AF-A0A953FJ68-F1
#
_entry.id   AF-A0A953FJ68-F1
#
_cell.length_a   1.000
_cell.length_b   1.000
_cell.length_c   1.000
_cell.angle_alpha   90.00
_cell.angle_beta   90.00
_cell.angle_gamma   90.00
#
_symmetry.space_group_name_H-M   'P 1'
#
loop_
_entity.id
_entity.type
_entity.pdbx_description
1 polymer ?
#
loop_
_entity_poly.entity_id
_entity_poly.type
_entity_poly.pdbx_seq_one_letter_code
_entity_poly.pdbx_strand_id
1 'polypeptide(L)'
;MKANVCGPSVRSAFFRIFAYPVDPMMINIDLLRKRYAAGQRFTVEEWAGLTAAGADQGSPDPRSLIAAHDMLLFVKAFPHDAEDHLRAVEGLARISSAAAAAAGRDRRIARALRDSGIDGLPMRAHFSIDLCRWLLAEHPSAVVLDALDGEEETVRATLVALSQQVEREAMDDERHTVFDRLLVASAGSPLRWLVNAIDRATGDPHLRHVLWEGCRPGIVITPHRSPLSRTFCQGPDQPIYYFQNGTRGVNGGPLVILGELEPDLVLGTEQRGELLTAARGVLIGHQRETDPVTCCEHRAIAHHRLDQGIGISLLPLPPGRRTALDAYVGYVAYVNRVPVAYGGAWLFPGRTKVGINVFPAFRGGPSALLFARILRCYA
;
A
#
# COMPACT_ATOMS: atom_id res chain seq x y z
N MET A 1 64.28 -57.59 0.35
CA MET A 1 65.42 -56.81 0.85
C MET A 1 65.43 -55.49 0.09
N LYS A 2 65.22 -54.36 0.81
CA LYS A 2 65.58 -52.94 0.56
C LYS A 2 65.51 -52.40 -0.91
N ALA A 3 64.93 -51.24 -1.23
CA ALA A 3 64.74 -50.01 -0.46
C ALA A 3 63.66 -49.09 -1.07
N ASN A 4 63.14 -48.21 -0.21
CA ASN A 4 62.22 -47.09 -0.46
C ASN A 4 62.76 -46.04 -1.44
N VAL A 5 61.86 -45.39 -2.20
CA VAL A 5 61.84 -43.92 -2.34
C VAL A 5 60.39 -43.43 -2.33
N CYS A 6 60.14 -42.47 -1.44
CA CYS A 6 58.89 -41.73 -1.21
C CYS A 6 58.62 -40.71 -2.32
N GLY A 7 57.36 -40.57 -2.73
CA GLY A 7 56.83 -39.40 -3.45
C GLY A 7 55.36 -39.21 -3.09
N PRO A 8 54.91 -38.06 -2.54
CA PRO A 8 53.54 -37.90 -2.07
C PRO A 8 52.59 -37.59 -3.23
N SER A 9 51.52 -38.37 -3.32
CA SER A 9 50.39 -38.15 -4.23
C SER A 9 49.65 -36.86 -3.88
N VAL A 10 49.41 -36.03 -4.89
CA VAL A 10 48.54 -34.85 -4.86
C VAL A 10 47.13 -35.28 -4.41
N ARG A 11 46.74 -34.93 -3.18
CA ARG A 11 45.34 -34.98 -2.73
C ARG A 11 44.70 -33.64 -3.04
N SER A 12 43.70 -33.65 -3.92
CA SER A 12 42.86 -32.49 -4.22
C SER A 12 42.14 -32.05 -2.94
N ALA A 13 42.44 -30.83 -2.48
CA ALA A 13 41.69 -30.18 -1.42
C ALA A 13 40.27 -29.86 -1.92
N PHE A 14 39.31 -30.72 -1.56
CA PHE A 14 37.90 -30.35 -1.56
C PHE A 14 37.70 -29.29 -0.47
N PHE A 15 37.66 -28.02 -0.86
CA PHE A 15 37.10 -26.95 -0.02
C PHE A 15 35.60 -27.23 0.15
N ARG A 16 35.23 -27.97 1.19
CA ARG A 16 33.88 -27.89 1.75
C ARG A 16 33.78 -26.53 2.42
N ILE A 17 33.17 -25.57 1.73
CA ILE A 17 32.63 -24.38 2.36
C ILE A 17 31.54 -24.88 3.31
N PHE A 18 31.88 -24.99 4.59
CA PHE A 18 30.89 -25.09 5.64
C PHE A 18 30.12 -23.77 5.60
N ALA A 19 28.90 -23.82 5.04
CA ALA A 19 27.90 -22.82 5.32
C ALA A 19 27.63 -22.90 6.82
N TYR A 20 28.28 -22.03 7.59
CA TYR A 20 27.86 -21.78 8.96
C TYR A 20 26.40 -21.35 8.90
N PRO A 21 25.51 -21.93 9.71
CA PRO A 21 24.21 -21.33 9.91
C PRO A 21 24.50 -19.94 10.50
N VAL A 22 24.32 -18.91 9.68
CA VAL A 22 24.29 -17.54 10.17
C VAL A 22 23.08 -17.53 11.09
N ASP A 23 23.33 -17.64 12.39
CA ASP A 23 22.36 -17.31 13.42
C ASP A 23 21.76 -15.98 12.99
N PRO A 24 20.44 -15.88 12.72
CA PRO A 24 19.85 -14.66 12.20
C PRO A 24 20.05 -13.60 13.26
N MET A 25 21.16 -12.87 13.14
CA MET A 25 21.42 -11.64 13.85
C MET A 25 20.11 -10.89 13.68
N MET A 26 19.46 -10.60 14.80
CA MET A 26 18.20 -9.89 14.81
C MET A 26 18.51 -8.49 14.26
N ILE A 27 18.57 -8.36 12.93
CA ILE A 27 19.05 -7.17 12.23
C ILE A 27 18.13 -6.08 12.73
N ASN A 28 18.71 -5.14 13.49
CA ASN A 28 17.95 -4.03 13.99
C ASN A 28 17.63 -3.12 12.80
N ILE A 29 16.48 -3.37 12.16
CA ILE A 29 16.04 -2.70 10.94
C ILE A 29 16.00 -1.19 11.14
N ASP A 30 15.69 -0.69 12.34
CA ASP A 30 15.71 0.74 12.61
C ASP A 30 17.13 1.33 12.62
N LEU A 31 18.10 0.61 13.19
CA LEU A 31 19.51 1.00 13.11
C LEU A 31 20.02 0.93 11.67
N LEU A 32 19.65 -0.13 10.96
CA LEU A 32 20.02 -0.34 9.55
C LEU A 32 19.47 0.79 8.68
N ARG A 33 18.19 1.15 8.86
CA ARG A 33 17.55 2.30 8.19
C ARG A 33 18.27 3.60 8.50
N LYS A 34 18.63 3.86 9.77
CA LYS A 34 19.35 5.08 10.16
C LYS A 34 20.74 5.18 9.51
N ARG A 35 21.47 4.07 9.44
CA ARG A 35 22.80 3.99 8.79
C ARG A 35 22.67 4.23 7.28
N TYR A 36 21.73 3.55 6.64
CA TYR A 36 21.47 3.71 5.22
C TYR A 36 21.02 5.14 4.88
N ALA A 37 20.06 5.71 5.63
CA ALA A 37 19.64 7.10 5.47
C ALA A 37 20.79 8.13 5.67
N ALA A 38 21.84 7.76 6.40
CA ALA A 38 23.05 8.57 6.57
C ALA A 38 24.12 8.34 5.48
N GLY A 39 23.80 7.59 4.42
CA GLY A 39 24.67 7.32 3.28
C GLY A 39 25.56 6.08 3.41
N GLN A 40 25.40 5.28 4.47
CA GLN A 40 26.16 4.03 4.60
C GLN A 40 25.57 2.95 3.69
N ARG A 41 26.42 2.25 2.95
CA ARG A 41 26.01 1.09 2.16
C ARG A 41 25.78 -0.12 3.07
N PHE A 42 24.89 -1.00 2.64
CA PHE A 42 24.74 -2.31 3.26
C PHE A 42 25.92 -3.21 2.95
N THR A 43 26.29 -4.04 3.91
CA THR A 43 27.22 -5.15 3.66
C THR A 43 26.54 -6.25 2.85
N VAL A 44 27.33 -7.19 2.33
CA VAL A 44 26.81 -8.36 1.61
C VAL A 44 25.92 -9.20 2.54
N GLU A 45 26.30 -9.33 3.81
CA GLU A 45 25.54 -10.07 4.83
C GLU A 45 24.23 -9.37 5.18
N GLU A 46 24.20 -8.03 5.22
CA GLU A 46 22.96 -7.27 5.46
C GLU A 46 21.98 -7.42 4.29
N TRP A 47 22.48 -7.36 3.04
CA TRP A 47 21.67 -7.67 1.86
C TRP A 47 21.18 -9.11 1.84
N ALA A 48 22.05 -10.05 2.21
CA ALA A 48 21.69 -11.46 2.34
C ALA A 48 20.61 -11.63 3.40
N GLY A 49 20.73 -11.03 4.59
CA GLY A 49 19.73 -11.11 5.66
C GLY A 49 18.37 -10.53 5.26
N LEU A 50 18.35 -9.34 4.63
CA LEU A 50 17.11 -8.71 4.15
C LEU A 50 16.39 -9.56 3.09
N THR A 51 17.14 -10.25 2.23
CA THR A 51 16.56 -11.05 1.13
C THR A 51 16.36 -12.52 1.50
N ALA A 52 17.09 -13.04 2.48
CA ALA A 52 17.02 -14.41 2.98
C ALA A 52 15.89 -14.62 4.00
N ALA A 53 15.30 -13.55 4.55
CA ALA A 53 14.07 -13.64 5.33
C ALA A 53 12.94 -14.39 4.57
N GLY A 54 13.01 -14.44 3.23
CA GLY A 54 12.11 -15.24 2.39
C GLY A 54 12.68 -16.56 1.83
N ALA A 55 13.94 -16.90 2.11
CA ALA A 55 14.60 -18.09 1.57
C ALA A 55 14.52 -19.31 2.52
N ASP A 56 14.18 -19.09 3.78
CA ASP A 56 14.15 -20.15 4.77
C ASP A 56 12.92 -21.05 4.59
N GLN A 57 13.14 -22.35 4.37
CA GLN A 57 12.08 -23.35 4.28
C GLN A 57 11.41 -23.61 5.64
N GLY A 58 11.96 -23.03 6.72
CA GLY A 58 11.41 -23.07 8.06
C GLY A 58 10.14 -22.23 8.28
N SER A 59 9.92 -21.86 9.55
CA SER A 59 8.83 -21.03 10.04
C SER A 59 9.35 -19.61 10.30
N PRO A 60 9.35 -18.72 9.29
CA PRO A 60 9.91 -17.37 9.45
C PRO A 60 9.13 -16.56 10.49
N ASP A 61 9.82 -15.71 11.23
CA ASP A 61 9.18 -14.76 12.14
C ASP A 61 8.40 -13.69 11.33
N PRO A 62 7.07 -13.56 11.52
CA PRO A 62 6.26 -12.58 10.81
C PRO A 62 6.74 -11.14 10.95
N ARG A 63 7.25 -10.75 12.11
CA ARG A 63 7.71 -9.38 12.36
C ARG A 63 8.96 -9.07 11.55
N SER A 64 9.88 -10.03 11.47
CA SER A 64 11.09 -9.93 10.66
C SER A 64 10.77 -9.80 9.16
N LEU A 65 9.77 -10.55 8.66
CA LEU A 65 9.29 -10.41 7.28
C LEU A 65 8.74 -9.00 7.00
N ILE A 66 7.89 -8.48 7.87
CA ILE A 66 7.31 -7.13 7.73
C ILE A 66 8.41 -6.06 7.81
N ALA A 67 9.34 -6.19 8.75
CA ALA A 67 10.42 -5.22 8.92
C ALA A 67 11.40 -5.21 7.73
N ALA A 68 11.73 -6.39 7.19
CA ALA A 68 12.51 -6.51 5.97
C ALA A 68 11.76 -5.93 4.76
N HIS A 69 10.46 -6.21 4.62
CA HIS A 69 9.61 -5.60 3.58
C HIS A 69 9.64 -4.07 3.64
N ASP A 70 9.41 -3.50 4.82
CA ASP A 70 9.45 -2.05 5.05
C ASP A 70 10.83 -1.46 4.72
N MET A 71 11.91 -2.16 5.02
CA MET A 71 13.26 -1.70 4.69
C MET A 71 13.50 -1.72 3.17
N LEU A 72 13.05 -2.76 2.47
CA LEU A 72 13.17 -2.81 1.02
C LEU A 72 12.29 -1.76 0.32
N LEU A 73 11.11 -1.44 0.87
CA LEU A 73 10.33 -0.29 0.41
C LEU A 73 11.12 1.02 0.57
N PHE A 74 11.78 1.21 1.72
CA PHE A 74 12.63 2.38 1.95
C PHE A 74 13.77 2.46 0.91
N VAL A 75 14.49 1.37 0.67
CA VAL A 75 15.59 1.35 -0.32
C VAL A 75 15.07 1.56 -1.74
N LYS A 76 13.91 1.00 -2.09
CA LYS A 76 13.28 1.23 -3.40
C LYS A 76 12.95 2.71 -3.62
N ALA A 77 12.45 3.40 -2.59
CA ALA A 77 12.16 4.83 -2.66
C ALA A 77 13.44 5.69 -2.66
N PHE A 78 14.45 5.31 -1.87
CA PHE A 78 15.68 6.09 -1.66
C PHE A 78 16.97 5.28 -1.98
N PRO A 79 17.14 4.76 -3.20
CA PRO A 79 18.30 3.94 -3.55
C PRO A 79 19.57 4.79 -3.60
N HIS A 80 20.72 4.29 -3.13
CA HIS A 80 21.99 4.99 -3.30
C HIS A 80 22.53 4.85 -4.73
N ASP A 81 22.18 3.78 -5.42
CA ASP A 81 22.52 3.51 -6.82
C ASP A 81 21.54 2.52 -7.48
N ALA A 82 21.81 2.18 -8.74
CA ALA A 82 20.98 1.27 -9.53
C ALA A 82 20.93 -0.15 -8.96
N GLU A 83 22.01 -0.60 -8.31
CA GLU A 83 22.11 -1.94 -7.74
C GLU A 83 21.21 -2.06 -6.50
N ASP A 84 21.24 -1.06 -5.61
CA ASP A 84 20.34 -0.98 -4.46
C ASP A 84 18.87 -1.00 -4.89
N HIS A 85 18.53 -0.22 -5.92
CA HIS A 85 17.17 -0.19 -6.47
C HIS A 85 16.74 -1.56 -7.00
N LEU A 86 17.57 -2.21 -7.81
CA LEU A 86 17.27 -3.53 -8.37
C LEU A 86 17.10 -4.58 -7.27
N ARG A 87 18.03 -4.64 -6.31
CA ARG A 87 17.97 -5.56 -5.17
C ARG A 87 16.72 -5.36 -4.33
N ALA A 88 16.30 -4.11 -4.12
CA ALA A 88 15.08 -3.80 -3.40
C ALA A 88 13.83 -4.30 -4.14
N VAL A 89 13.74 -4.07 -5.45
CA VAL A 89 12.61 -4.55 -6.27
C VAL A 89 12.53 -6.08 -6.26
N GLU A 90 13.64 -6.77 -6.49
CA GLU A 90 13.68 -8.24 -6.47
C GLU A 90 13.42 -8.81 -5.06
N GLY A 91 13.95 -8.16 -4.03
CA GLY A 91 13.76 -8.56 -2.64
C GLY A 91 12.29 -8.45 -2.21
N LEU A 92 11.59 -7.38 -2.62
CA LEU A 92 10.16 -7.22 -2.33
C LEU A 92 9.31 -8.35 -2.91
N ALA A 93 9.59 -8.74 -4.16
CA ALA A 93 8.90 -9.86 -4.80
C ALA A 93 9.19 -11.20 -4.10
N ARG A 94 10.44 -11.41 -3.65
CA ARG A 94 10.84 -12.60 -2.88
C ARG A 94 10.15 -12.66 -1.51
N ILE A 95 10.17 -11.56 -0.75
CA ILE A 95 9.50 -11.48 0.56
C ILE A 95 8.00 -11.72 0.43
N SER A 96 7.32 -11.12 -0.55
CA SER A 96 5.89 -11.36 -0.77
C SER A 96 5.60 -12.83 -1.04
N SER A 97 6.38 -13.47 -1.93
CA SER A 97 6.21 -14.89 -2.25
C SER A 97 6.41 -15.77 -1.01
N ALA A 98 7.44 -15.49 -0.22
CA ALA A 98 7.74 -16.23 0.99
C ALA A 98 6.71 -16.03 2.11
N ALA A 99 6.23 -14.80 2.30
CA ALA A 99 5.20 -14.45 3.26
C ALA A 99 3.88 -15.17 2.93
N ALA A 100 3.48 -15.18 1.66
CA ALA A 100 2.31 -15.93 1.20
C ALA A 100 2.48 -17.44 1.40
N ALA A 101 3.64 -18.01 1.06
CA ALA A 101 3.93 -19.43 1.27
C ALA A 101 3.95 -19.83 2.76
N ALA A 102 4.47 -18.96 3.64
CA ALA A 102 4.47 -19.19 5.08
C ALA A 102 3.05 -19.10 5.67
N ALA A 103 2.27 -18.10 5.27
CA ALA A 103 0.87 -17.96 5.66
C ALA A 103 0.00 -19.15 5.19
N GLY A 104 0.28 -19.70 4.01
CA GLY A 104 -0.41 -20.91 3.51
C GLY A 104 -0.13 -22.18 4.33
N ARG A 105 1.03 -22.24 5.00
CA ARG A 105 1.44 -23.40 5.82
C ARG A 105 1.04 -23.29 7.29
N ASP A 106 1.02 -22.08 7.85
CA ASP A 106 0.75 -21.85 9.28
C ASP A 106 -0.28 -20.72 9.50
N ARG A 107 -1.41 -21.09 10.13
CA ARG A 107 -2.50 -20.16 10.49
C ARG A 107 -2.08 -19.05 11.45
N ARG A 108 -1.12 -19.31 12.35
CA ARG A 108 -0.59 -18.31 13.28
C ARG A 108 0.20 -17.25 12.52
N ILE A 109 1.03 -17.68 11.56
CA ILE A 109 1.75 -16.78 10.65
C ILE A 109 0.76 -16.00 9.79
N ALA A 110 -0.24 -16.67 9.21
CA ALA A 110 -1.28 -16.01 8.41
C ALA A 110 -2.00 -14.92 9.20
N ARG A 111 -2.32 -15.17 10.48
CA ARG A 111 -2.93 -14.16 11.36
C ARG A 111 -1.98 -13.01 11.68
N ALA A 112 -0.69 -13.28 11.87
CA ALA A 112 0.30 -12.27 12.21
C ALA A 112 0.70 -11.38 11.02
N LEU A 113 0.61 -11.91 9.79
CA LEU A 113 0.90 -11.17 8.57
C LEU A 113 -0.35 -10.55 7.92
N ARG A 114 -1.54 -10.87 8.41
CA ARG A 114 -2.79 -10.18 8.04
C ARG A 114 -2.59 -8.68 8.22
N ASP A 115 -3.18 -7.89 7.32
CA ASP A 115 -3.15 -6.42 7.39
C ASP A 115 -1.74 -5.80 7.23
N SER A 116 -0.73 -6.60 6.87
CA SER A 116 0.62 -6.09 6.60
C SER A 116 0.71 -5.27 5.31
N GLY A 117 -0.23 -5.44 4.38
CA GLY A 117 -0.20 -4.86 3.03
C GLY A 117 0.88 -5.44 2.11
N ILE A 118 1.53 -6.55 2.52
CA ILE A 118 2.36 -7.37 1.64
C ILE A 118 1.44 -8.04 0.60
N ASP A 119 1.90 -8.13 -0.65
CA ASP A 119 1.09 -8.71 -1.73
C ASP A 119 0.84 -10.21 -1.50
N GLY A 120 -0.35 -10.69 -1.86
CA GLY A 120 -0.79 -12.06 -1.62
C GLY A 120 -1.39 -12.31 -0.24
N LEU A 121 -1.38 -11.33 0.66
CA LEU A 121 -1.93 -11.47 2.02
C LEU A 121 -3.20 -10.64 2.21
N PRO A 122 -4.17 -11.16 2.99
CA PRO A 122 -5.45 -10.48 3.19
C PRO A 122 -5.33 -9.25 4.08
N MET A 123 -6.08 -8.21 3.73
CA MET A 123 -6.30 -7.01 4.53
C MET A 123 -7.80 -6.87 4.83
N ARG A 124 -8.17 -6.76 6.10
CA ARG A 124 -9.56 -6.49 6.51
C ARG A 124 -9.76 -4.99 6.72
N ALA A 125 -10.81 -4.41 6.18
CA ALA A 125 -11.10 -2.99 6.39
C ALA A 125 -12.61 -2.71 6.34
N HIS A 126 -12.98 -1.52 6.83
CA HIS A 126 -14.28 -0.91 6.61
C HIS A 126 -14.04 0.31 5.73
N PHE A 127 -14.38 0.20 4.45
CA PHE A 127 -14.25 1.30 3.49
C PHE A 127 -15.62 1.80 3.09
N SER A 128 -15.66 3.08 2.71
CA SER A 128 -16.84 3.71 2.13
C SER A 128 -17.41 2.94 0.93
N ILE A 129 -18.72 3.11 0.69
CA ILE A 129 -19.39 2.58 -0.50
C ILE A 129 -18.73 3.05 -1.80
N ASP A 130 -18.24 4.29 -1.84
CA ASP A 130 -17.56 4.86 -3.02
C ASP A 130 -16.28 4.09 -3.37
N LEU A 131 -15.47 3.74 -2.37
CA LEU A 131 -14.26 2.95 -2.60
C LEU A 131 -14.60 1.49 -2.93
N CYS A 132 -15.62 0.91 -2.28
CA CYS A 132 -16.07 -0.46 -2.57
C CYS A 132 -16.64 -0.59 -3.99
N ARG A 133 -17.36 0.41 -4.48
CA ARG A 133 -17.82 0.49 -5.88
C ARG A 133 -16.66 0.44 -6.85
N TRP A 134 -15.60 1.22 -6.59
CA TRP A 134 -14.40 1.22 -7.42
C TRP A 134 -13.66 -0.13 -7.36
N LEU A 135 -13.47 -0.70 -6.17
CA LEU A 135 -12.84 -2.02 -5.99
C LEU A 135 -13.58 -3.11 -6.74
N LEU A 136 -14.91 -3.10 -6.66
CA LEU A 136 -15.75 -4.03 -7.40
C LEU A 136 -15.67 -3.80 -8.92
N ALA A 137 -15.50 -2.58 -9.40
CA ALA A 137 -15.37 -2.30 -10.84
C ALA A 137 -14.00 -2.75 -11.38
N GLU A 138 -12.90 -2.36 -10.73
CA GLU A 138 -11.54 -2.53 -11.25
C GLU A 138 -10.84 -3.80 -10.74
N HIS A 139 -11.22 -4.29 -9.56
CA HIS A 139 -10.57 -5.42 -8.88
C HIS A 139 -11.58 -6.41 -8.29
N PRO A 140 -12.58 -6.88 -9.06
CA PRO A 140 -13.69 -7.69 -8.54
C PRO A 140 -13.25 -9.01 -7.88
N SER A 141 -12.14 -9.60 -8.31
CA SER A 141 -11.62 -10.85 -7.74
C SER A 141 -10.78 -10.66 -6.49
N ALA A 142 -10.40 -9.42 -6.17
CA ALA A 142 -9.51 -9.14 -5.04
C ALA A 142 -10.29 -8.79 -3.76
N VAL A 143 -11.60 -8.53 -3.83
CA VAL A 143 -12.40 -8.03 -2.70
C VAL A 143 -13.61 -8.91 -2.44
N VAL A 144 -13.86 -9.22 -1.17
CA VAL A 144 -15.05 -9.95 -0.71
C VAL A 144 -15.63 -9.29 0.53
N LEU A 145 -16.95 -9.47 0.74
CA LEU A 145 -17.56 -9.16 2.03
C LEU A 145 -17.20 -10.27 3.01
N ASP A 146 -16.68 -9.91 4.18
CA ASP A 146 -16.30 -10.82 5.26
C ASP A 146 -17.32 -10.78 6.40
N ALA A 147 -17.89 -9.59 6.68
CA ALA A 147 -18.82 -9.41 7.78
C ALA A 147 -19.74 -8.20 7.55
N LEU A 148 -20.83 -8.16 8.33
CA LEU A 148 -21.65 -6.97 8.55
C LEU A 148 -21.57 -6.65 10.04
N ASP A 149 -20.74 -5.67 10.39
CA ASP A 149 -20.41 -5.36 11.79
C ASP A 149 -21.36 -4.27 12.38
N GLY A 150 -22.48 -4.02 11.70
CA GLY A 150 -23.55 -3.12 12.16
C GLY A 150 -24.38 -3.74 13.28
N GLU A 151 -25.29 -2.95 13.83
CA GLU A 151 -26.26 -3.46 14.81
C GLU A 151 -27.25 -4.40 14.11
N GLU A 152 -27.50 -5.58 14.66
CA GLU A 152 -28.15 -6.69 13.96
C GLU A 152 -29.56 -6.35 13.45
N GLU A 153 -30.38 -5.69 14.27
CA GLU A 153 -31.71 -5.23 13.89
C GLU A 153 -31.65 -4.21 12.74
N THR A 154 -30.75 -3.23 12.87
CA THR A 154 -30.51 -2.19 11.87
C THR A 154 -30.05 -2.80 10.53
N VAL A 155 -29.11 -3.74 10.58
CA VAL A 155 -28.61 -4.45 9.39
C VAL A 155 -29.75 -5.24 8.76
N ARG A 156 -30.51 -6.02 9.54
CA ARG A 156 -31.65 -6.80 9.05
C ARG A 156 -32.68 -5.90 8.38
N ALA A 157 -33.15 -4.87 9.07
CA ALA A 157 -34.15 -3.93 8.57
C ALA A 157 -33.67 -3.24 7.28
N THR A 158 -32.40 -2.85 7.22
CA THR A 158 -31.79 -2.24 6.03
C THR A 158 -31.78 -3.22 4.86
N LEU A 159 -31.32 -4.46 5.06
CA LEU A 159 -31.28 -5.45 4.00
C LEU A 159 -32.68 -5.86 3.51
N VAL A 160 -33.66 -6.00 4.40
CA VAL A 160 -35.06 -6.25 4.03
C VAL A 160 -35.63 -5.08 3.22
N ALA A 161 -35.36 -3.84 3.62
CA ALA A 161 -35.81 -2.65 2.90
C ALA A 161 -35.18 -2.55 1.49
N LEU A 162 -33.91 -2.96 1.35
CA LEU A 162 -33.17 -2.96 0.08
C LEU A 162 -33.49 -4.16 -0.83
N SER A 163 -34.10 -5.21 -0.26
CA SER A 163 -34.44 -6.45 -0.96
C SER A 163 -35.63 -6.28 -1.92
N GLN A 164 -35.55 -6.94 -3.07
CA GLN A 164 -36.70 -7.11 -3.95
C GLN A 164 -37.78 -7.96 -3.27
N GLN A 165 -39.03 -7.88 -3.75
CA GLN A 165 -40.15 -8.59 -3.14
C GLN A 165 -39.89 -10.09 -2.98
N VAL A 166 -39.25 -10.74 -3.96
CA VAL A 166 -38.90 -12.17 -3.91
C VAL A 166 -37.75 -12.50 -2.96
N GLU A 167 -36.89 -11.52 -2.65
CA GLU A 167 -35.76 -11.69 -1.73
C GLU A 167 -36.18 -11.47 -0.27
N ARG A 168 -37.25 -10.68 -0.02
CA ARG A 168 -37.68 -10.30 1.34
C ARG A 168 -38.05 -11.49 2.21
N GLU A 169 -38.77 -12.47 1.69
CA GLU A 169 -39.14 -13.66 2.45
C GLU A 169 -37.90 -14.43 2.92
N ALA A 170 -36.90 -14.56 2.06
CA ALA A 170 -35.63 -15.19 2.42
C ALA A 170 -34.80 -14.33 3.39
N MET A 171 -34.86 -13.00 3.26
CA MET A 171 -34.13 -12.07 4.12
C MET A 171 -34.76 -11.96 5.53
N ASP A 172 -36.05 -12.25 5.68
CA ASP A 172 -36.78 -12.19 6.96
C ASP A 172 -36.77 -13.52 7.74
N ASP A 173 -36.25 -14.61 7.14
CA ASP A 173 -36.20 -15.94 7.77
C ASP A 173 -35.26 -16.04 8.98
N GLU A 174 -35.81 -15.87 10.19
CA GLU A 174 -35.10 -15.89 11.48
C GLU A 174 -34.25 -17.14 11.78
N ARG A 175 -34.42 -18.24 11.02
CA ARG A 175 -33.66 -19.48 11.24
C ARG A 175 -32.18 -19.40 10.86
N HIS A 176 -31.81 -18.40 10.07
CA HIS A 176 -30.45 -18.21 9.56
C HIS A 176 -29.88 -16.87 9.98
N THR A 177 -28.55 -16.73 10.05
CA THR A 177 -27.95 -15.41 10.29
C THR A 177 -28.25 -14.48 9.11
N VAL A 178 -28.26 -13.18 9.36
CA VAL A 178 -28.47 -12.17 8.31
C VAL A 178 -27.43 -12.31 7.18
N PHE A 179 -26.20 -12.66 7.52
CA PHE A 179 -25.13 -12.87 6.54
C PHE A 179 -25.36 -14.11 5.68
N ASP A 180 -25.79 -15.22 6.27
CA ASP A 180 -26.10 -16.46 5.52
C ASP A 180 -27.24 -16.23 4.53
N ARG A 181 -28.29 -15.52 4.95
CA ARG A 181 -29.41 -15.13 4.08
C ARG A 181 -28.93 -14.29 2.90
N LEU A 182 -28.08 -13.29 3.16
CA LEU A 182 -27.48 -12.46 2.12
C LEU A 182 -26.62 -13.28 1.15
N LEU A 183 -25.85 -14.26 1.65
CA LEU A 183 -25.03 -15.13 0.81
C LEU A 183 -25.88 -15.91 -0.21
N VAL A 184 -27.02 -16.44 0.26
CA VAL A 184 -27.98 -17.16 -0.59
C VAL A 184 -28.65 -16.20 -1.58
N ALA A 185 -29.21 -15.09 -1.10
CA ALA A 185 -29.92 -14.11 -1.94
C ALA A 185 -29.02 -13.49 -3.02
N SER A 186 -27.73 -13.35 -2.73
CA SER A 186 -26.73 -12.77 -3.66
C SER A 186 -26.07 -13.80 -4.58
N ALA A 187 -26.48 -15.07 -4.55
CA ALA A 187 -25.81 -16.17 -5.25
C ALA A 187 -24.29 -16.20 -5.01
N GLY A 188 -23.87 -15.96 -3.76
CA GLY A 188 -22.47 -15.92 -3.35
C GLY A 188 -21.71 -14.62 -3.67
N SER A 189 -22.39 -13.55 -4.10
CA SER A 189 -21.78 -12.23 -4.39
C SER A 189 -22.32 -11.12 -3.46
N PRO A 190 -22.21 -11.26 -2.13
CA PRO A 190 -22.90 -10.40 -1.17
C PRO A 190 -22.46 -8.93 -1.22
N LEU A 191 -21.17 -8.65 -1.44
CA LEU A 191 -20.66 -7.27 -1.55
C LEU A 191 -21.26 -6.55 -2.76
N ARG A 192 -21.26 -7.21 -3.91
CA ARG A 192 -21.82 -6.68 -5.15
C ARG A 192 -23.32 -6.45 -5.00
N TRP A 193 -24.02 -7.40 -4.40
CA TRP A 193 -25.45 -7.30 -4.15
C TRP A 193 -25.74 -6.07 -3.29
N LEU A 194 -25.02 -5.88 -2.17
CA LEU A 194 -25.26 -4.79 -1.23
C LEU A 194 -25.04 -3.42 -1.88
N VAL A 195 -23.91 -3.25 -2.58
CA VAL A 195 -23.60 -2.01 -3.33
C VAL A 195 -24.69 -1.71 -4.35
N ASN A 196 -25.10 -2.71 -5.14
CA ASN A 196 -26.13 -2.54 -6.16
C ASN A 196 -27.51 -2.24 -5.55
N ALA A 197 -27.83 -2.84 -4.40
CA ALA A 197 -29.11 -2.61 -3.73
C ALA A 197 -29.22 -1.17 -3.21
N ILE A 198 -28.15 -0.66 -2.58
CA ILE A 198 -28.08 0.74 -2.14
C ILE A 198 -28.11 1.70 -3.33
N ASP A 199 -27.38 1.41 -4.41
CA ASP A 199 -27.37 2.24 -5.61
C ASP A 199 -28.75 2.33 -6.29
N ARG A 200 -29.54 1.25 -6.26
CA ARG A 200 -30.93 1.24 -6.74
C ARG A 200 -31.88 2.01 -5.83
N ALA A 201 -31.67 1.94 -4.51
CA ALA A 201 -32.57 2.56 -3.53
C ALA A 201 -32.51 4.08 -3.54
N THR A 202 -31.36 4.67 -3.85
CA THR A 202 -31.22 6.13 -3.88
C THR A 202 -30.11 6.63 -4.82
N GLY A 203 -30.39 7.77 -5.45
CA GLY A 203 -29.40 8.56 -6.20
C GLY A 203 -28.54 9.47 -5.33
N ASP A 204 -28.97 9.74 -4.09
CA ASP A 204 -28.34 10.68 -3.17
C ASP A 204 -27.08 10.08 -2.51
N PRO A 205 -25.88 10.65 -2.73
CA PRO A 205 -24.64 10.17 -2.13
C PRO A 205 -24.68 10.12 -0.60
N HIS A 206 -25.35 11.06 0.07
CA HIS A 206 -25.43 11.10 1.52
C HIS A 206 -26.27 9.92 2.06
N LEU A 207 -27.43 9.67 1.45
CA LEU A 207 -28.27 8.53 1.83
C LEU A 207 -27.59 7.19 1.55
N ARG A 208 -26.82 7.07 0.45
CA ARG A 208 -26.00 5.87 0.20
C ARG A 208 -25.01 5.62 1.33
N HIS A 209 -24.33 6.67 1.78
CA HIS A 209 -23.39 6.57 2.89
C HIS A 209 -24.09 6.15 4.18
N VAL A 210 -25.24 6.74 4.52
CA VAL A 210 -26.01 6.36 5.72
C VAL A 210 -26.42 4.88 5.70
N LEU A 211 -26.96 4.39 4.57
CA LEU A 211 -27.35 2.99 4.43
C LEU A 211 -26.15 2.03 4.51
N TRP A 212 -25.05 2.42 3.90
CA TRP A 212 -23.79 1.67 3.94
C TRP A 212 -23.24 1.60 5.37
N GLU A 213 -23.07 2.74 6.04
CA GLU A 213 -22.58 2.80 7.41
C GLU A 213 -23.50 2.10 8.41
N GLY A 214 -24.82 2.11 8.19
CA GLY A 214 -25.75 1.32 9.01
C GLY A 214 -25.45 -0.18 9.00
N CYS A 215 -24.94 -0.70 7.86
CA CYS A 215 -24.56 -2.10 7.72
C CYS A 215 -23.14 -2.40 8.26
N ARG A 216 -22.29 -1.37 8.41
CA ARG A 216 -20.83 -1.45 8.67
C ARG A 216 -20.14 -2.63 7.98
N PRO A 217 -20.10 -2.69 6.64
CA PRO A 217 -19.56 -3.82 5.90
C PRO A 217 -18.05 -3.98 6.16
N GLY A 218 -17.68 -5.11 6.76
CA GLY A 218 -16.30 -5.54 6.86
C GLY A 218 -15.92 -6.28 5.58
N ILE A 219 -14.92 -5.78 4.85
CA ILE A 219 -14.43 -6.40 3.63
C ILE A 219 -13.03 -6.97 3.83
N VAL A 220 -12.70 -8.00 3.05
CA VAL A 220 -11.34 -8.52 2.94
C VAL A 220 -10.85 -8.29 1.52
N ILE A 221 -9.66 -7.68 1.42
CA ILE A 221 -8.96 -7.45 0.16
C ILE A 221 -7.72 -8.34 0.13
N THR A 222 -7.61 -9.19 -0.89
CA THR A 222 -6.43 -10.03 -1.14
C THR A 222 -5.82 -9.66 -2.50
N PRO A 223 -4.79 -8.80 -2.52
CA PRO A 223 -4.13 -8.40 -3.76
C PRO A 223 -3.26 -9.55 -4.31
N HIS A 224 -3.18 -9.66 -5.63
CA HIS A 224 -2.31 -10.60 -6.32
C HIS A 224 -1.52 -9.88 -7.42
N ARG A 225 -0.22 -9.67 -7.19
CA ARG A 225 0.66 -8.83 -8.02
C ARG A 225 0.00 -7.51 -8.41
N SER A 226 -0.62 -6.86 -7.43
CA SER A 226 -1.58 -5.78 -7.67
C SER A 226 -1.11 -4.44 -7.07
N PRO A 227 -1.47 -3.30 -7.70
CA PRO A 227 -1.23 -1.97 -7.13
C PRO A 227 -1.99 -1.73 -5.82
N LEU A 228 -2.92 -2.60 -5.44
CA LEU A 228 -3.59 -2.58 -4.13
C LEU A 228 -2.68 -3.02 -2.97
N SER A 229 -1.50 -3.57 -3.25
CA SER A 229 -0.51 -3.95 -2.24
C SER A 229 0.57 -2.89 -2.07
N ARG A 230 1.14 -2.76 -0.87
CA ARG A 230 2.32 -1.91 -0.63
C ARG A 230 3.53 -2.37 -1.43
N THR A 231 3.60 -3.66 -1.76
CA THR A 231 4.72 -4.30 -2.49
C THR A 231 4.84 -3.82 -3.93
N PHE A 232 3.71 -3.81 -4.65
CA PHE A 232 3.67 -3.54 -6.09
C PHE A 232 3.00 -2.21 -6.44
N CYS A 233 2.43 -1.48 -5.47
CA CYS A 233 1.94 -0.12 -5.70
C CYS A 233 3.07 0.78 -6.21
N GLN A 234 2.83 1.41 -7.36
CA GLN A 234 3.76 2.36 -7.98
C GLN A 234 2.95 3.47 -8.66
N GLY A 235 3.47 4.69 -8.53
CA GLY A 235 3.05 5.84 -9.30
C GLY A 235 3.60 5.80 -10.74
N PRO A 236 3.52 6.94 -11.44
CA PRO A 236 3.72 7.01 -12.87
C PRO A 236 5.20 6.79 -13.20
N ASP A 237 5.48 6.42 -14.45
CA ASP A 237 6.86 6.22 -14.87
C ASP A 237 7.67 7.52 -14.83
N GLN A 238 8.86 7.45 -14.25
CA GLN A 238 9.80 8.56 -14.12
C GLN A 238 11.21 8.02 -13.89
N PRO A 239 12.26 8.79 -14.26
CA PRO A 239 13.63 8.43 -13.96
C PRO A 239 13.85 8.24 -12.45
N ILE A 240 14.70 7.27 -12.11
CA ILE A 240 15.11 7.01 -10.73
C ILE A 240 16.23 7.98 -10.36
N TYR A 241 16.02 8.72 -9.27
CA TYR A 241 17.04 9.53 -8.65
C TYR A 241 17.76 8.74 -7.56
N TYR A 242 19.09 8.75 -7.61
CA TYR A 242 19.93 8.04 -6.66
C TYR A 242 20.41 8.97 -5.54
N PHE A 243 20.06 8.63 -4.30
CA PHE A 243 20.46 9.32 -3.08
C PHE A 243 21.85 8.85 -2.65
N GLN A 244 22.88 9.09 -3.48
CA GLN A 244 24.24 8.55 -3.29
C GLN A 244 24.85 8.81 -1.89
N ASN A 245 24.46 9.93 -1.26
CA ASN A 245 24.92 10.35 0.07
C ASN A 245 23.88 10.14 1.18
N GLY A 246 22.86 9.32 0.92
CA GLY A 246 21.71 9.13 1.80
C GLY A 246 20.68 10.28 1.73
N THR A 247 19.73 10.25 2.66
CA THR A 247 18.59 11.18 2.75
C THR A 247 18.75 12.22 3.85
N ARG A 248 19.69 12.00 4.78
CA ARG A 248 19.91 12.87 5.94
C ARG A 248 20.52 14.20 5.51
N GLY A 249 19.96 15.30 6.02
CA GLY A 249 20.43 16.67 5.72
C GLY A 249 19.89 17.23 4.40
N VAL A 250 19.10 16.46 3.65
CA VAL A 250 18.37 16.96 2.48
C VAL A 250 17.20 17.82 2.97
N ASN A 251 17.38 19.14 2.94
CA ASN A 251 16.44 20.10 3.52
C ASN A 251 15.64 20.85 2.44
N GLY A 252 14.41 21.23 2.79
CA GLY A 252 13.58 22.14 2.00
C GLY A 252 13.53 23.51 2.67
N GLY A 253 14.34 24.46 2.19
CA GLY A 253 14.31 25.84 2.67
C GLY A 253 13.21 26.69 1.99
N PRO A 254 12.98 27.94 2.43
CA PRO A 254 11.96 28.82 1.86
C PRO A 254 12.07 29.01 0.34
N LEU A 255 13.29 29.01 -0.21
CA LEU A 255 13.53 29.11 -1.66
C LEU A 255 12.95 27.92 -2.45
N VAL A 256 12.85 26.73 -1.84
CA VAL A 256 12.23 25.56 -2.49
C VAL A 256 10.72 25.74 -2.59
N ILE A 257 10.11 26.39 -1.59
CA ILE A 257 8.66 26.61 -1.53
C ILE A 257 8.25 27.72 -2.50
N LEU A 258 9.04 28.78 -2.61
CA LEU A 258 8.73 29.96 -3.43
C LEU A 258 9.18 29.86 -4.89
N GLY A 259 9.86 28.78 -5.28
CA GLY A 259 10.30 28.60 -6.66
C GLY A 259 9.11 28.31 -7.59
N GLU A 260 9.19 28.75 -8.85
CA GLU A 260 8.13 28.52 -9.86
C GLU A 260 7.93 27.04 -10.15
N LEU A 261 6.69 26.55 -10.14
CA LEU A 261 6.43 25.18 -10.57
C LEU A 261 6.54 25.08 -12.08
N GLU A 262 7.25 24.05 -12.55
CA GLU A 262 7.14 23.64 -13.94
C GLU A 262 5.69 23.26 -14.24
N PRO A 263 5.21 23.50 -15.48
CA PRO A 263 3.89 23.07 -15.89
C PRO A 263 3.65 21.59 -15.61
N ASP A 264 2.42 21.25 -15.28
CA ASP A 264 1.99 19.87 -15.06
C ASP A 264 2.43 18.97 -16.21
N LEU A 265 2.81 17.74 -15.87
CA LEU A 265 3.03 16.74 -16.90
C LEU A 265 1.70 16.50 -17.61
N VAL A 266 1.70 16.67 -18.94
CA VAL A 266 0.51 16.37 -19.76
C VAL A 266 0.33 14.85 -19.78
N LEU A 267 -0.49 14.36 -18.85
CA LEU A 267 -0.82 12.96 -18.73
C LEU A 267 -2.04 12.60 -19.55
N GLY A 268 -1.94 11.49 -20.29
CA GLY A 268 -3.09 10.86 -20.96
C GLY A 268 -4.08 10.24 -19.95
N THR A 269 -5.26 9.86 -20.44
CA THR A 269 -6.32 9.25 -19.62
C THR A 269 -5.85 7.99 -18.88
N GLU A 270 -5.12 7.12 -19.56
CA GLU A 270 -4.57 5.88 -18.99
C GLU A 270 -3.63 6.16 -17.82
N GLN A 271 -2.64 7.03 -18.02
CA GLN A 271 -1.67 7.42 -16.98
C GLN A 271 -2.33 8.07 -15.76
N ARG A 272 -3.40 8.84 -15.98
CA ARG A 272 -4.22 9.39 -14.89
C ARG A 272 -4.99 8.30 -14.15
N GLY A 273 -5.48 7.28 -14.86
CA GLY A 273 -6.09 6.08 -14.27
C GLY A 273 -5.10 5.29 -13.42
N GLU A 274 -3.87 5.09 -13.91
CA GLU A 274 -2.78 4.46 -13.14
C GLU A 274 -2.46 5.24 -11.86
N LEU A 275 -2.38 6.57 -11.96
CA LEU A 275 -2.18 7.44 -10.80
C LEU A 275 -3.27 7.33 -9.76
N LEU A 276 -4.54 7.32 -10.19
CA LEU A 276 -5.66 7.17 -9.28
C LEU A 276 -5.65 5.78 -8.61
N THR A 277 -5.32 4.75 -9.38
CA THR A 277 -5.18 3.38 -8.91
C THR A 277 -4.05 3.27 -7.88
N ALA A 278 -2.90 3.89 -8.13
CA ALA A 278 -1.79 3.93 -7.19
C ALA A 278 -2.12 4.70 -5.91
N ALA A 279 -2.80 5.85 -6.04
CA ALA A 279 -3.23 6.65 -4.89
C ALA A 279 -4.21 5.88 -3.98
N ARG A 280 -5.22 5.22 -4.57
CA ARG A 280 -6.15 4.35 -3.84
C ARG A 280 -5.44 3.13 -3.27
N GLY A 281 -4.61 2.48 -4.09
CA GLY A 281 -3.88 1.26 -3.75
C GLY A 281 -2.96 1.43 -2.56
N VAL A 282 -2.20 2.53 -2.47
CA VAL A 282 -1.34 2.76 -1.31
C VAL A 282 -2.12 3.01 -0.02
N LEU A 283 -3.27 3.70 -0.10
CA LEU A 283 -4.12 3.91 1.07
C LEU A 283 -4.80 2.61 1.52
N ILE A 284 -5.32 1.84 0.56
CA ILE A 284 -5.87 0.49 0.80
C ILE A 284 -4.82 -0.41 1.46
N GLY A 285 -3.58 -0.39 0.95
CA GLY A 285 -2.45 -1.14 1.50
C GLY A 285 -2.12 -0.79 2.97
N HIS A 286 -2.59 0.35 3.46
CA HIS A 286 -2.46 0.77 4.86
C HIS A 286 -3.80 0.79 5.61
N GLN A 287 -4.87 0.21 5.03
CA GLN A 287 -6.23 0.22 5.55
C GLN A 287 -6.74 1.64 5.86
N ARG A 288 -6.44 2.58 4.97
CA ARG A 288 -6.85 3.99 5.05
C ARG A 288 -7.67 4.37 3.84
N GLU A 289 -8.47 5.40 4.01
CA GLU A 289 -9.08 6.14 2.91
C GLU A 289 -9.10 7.63 3.25
N THR A 290 -9.21 8.46 2.23
CA THR A 290 -9.48 9.90 2.36
C THR A 290 -10.42 10.31 1.24
N ASP A 291 -11.35 11.23 1.52
CA ASP A 291 -12.33 11.66 0.53
C ASP A 291 -11.71 12.07 -0.82
N PRO A 292 -10.59 12.83 -0.86
CA PRO A 292 -10.00 13.22 -2.14
C PRO A 292 -9.47 12.02 -2.92
N VAL A 293 -8.83 11.04 -2.28
CA VAL A 293 -8.31 9.86 -3.00
C VAL A 293 -9.44 8.91 -3.41
N THR A 294 -10.47 8.78 -2.57
CA THR A 294 -11.63 7.94 -2.87
C THR A 294 -12.49 8.55 -3.97
N CYS A 295 -12.80 9.84 -3.91
CA CYS A 295 -13.82 10.47 -4.75
C CYS A 295 -13.27 11.24 -5.97
N CYS A 296 -11.95 11.44 -6.09
CA CYS A 296 -11.40 12.16 -7.23
C CYS A 296 -11.63 11.40 -8.54
N GLU A 297 -11.92 12.16 -9.59
CA GLU A 297 -11.98 11.66 -10.96
C GLU A 297 -10.58 11.75 -11.58
N HIS A 298 -10.14 10.70 -12.28
CA HIS A 298 -8.80 10.63 -12.86
C HIS A 298 -8.47 11.85 -13.75
N ARG A 299 -9.45 12.37 -14.50
CA ARG A 299 -9.29 13.57 -15.35
C ARG A 299 -8.95 14.85 -14.58
N ALA A 300 -9.26 14.91 -13.28
CA ALA A 300 -9.02 16.08 -12.45
C ALA A 300 -7.66 16.05 -11.72
N ILE A 301 -6.90 14.96 -11.83
CA ILE A 301 -5.61 14.81 -11.15
C ILE A 301 -4.56 15.72 -11.80
N ALA A 302 -4.01 16.67 -11.05
CA ALA A 302 -2.78 17.35 -11.47
C ALA A 302 -1.58 16.54 -11.00
N HIS A 303 -0.54 16.39 -11.82
CA HIS A 303 0.68 15.69 -11.42
C HIS A 303 1.91 16.51 -11.76
N HIS A 304 2.66 16.86 -10.72
CA HIS A 304 3.90 17.62 -10.81
C HIS A 304 5.07 16.65 -10.66
N ARG A 305 5.95 16.63 -11.67
CA ARG A 305 7.26 15.98 -11.57
C ARG A 305 8.26 17.02 -11.06
N LEU A 306 8.95 16.67 -10.00
CA LEU A 306 9.90 17.54 -9.31
C LEU A 306 11.30 16.88 -9.31
N ASP A 307 12.30 17.63 -8.88
CA ASP A 307 13.67 17.11 -8.78
C ASP A 307 13.77 15.96 -7.77
N GLN A 308 14.92 15.29 -7.78
CA GLN A 308 15.28 14.27 -6.78
C GLN A 308 14.31 13.07 -6.77
N GLY A 309 13.72 12.79 -7.94
CA GLY A 309 12.76 11.70 -8.12
C GLY A 309 11.43 11.93 -7.42
N ILE A 310 11.13 13.17 -6.99
CA ILE A 310 9.88 13.48 -6.30
C ILE A 310 8.77 13.71 -7.33
N GLY A 311 7.60 13.13 -7.10
CA GLY A 311 6.38 13.43 -7.84
C GLY A 311 5.24 13.74 -6.87
N ILE A 312 4.35 14.67 -7.22
CA ILE A 312 3.19 15.01 -6.38
C ILE A 312 1.95 15.03 -7.25
N SER A 313 1.01 14.14 -6.94
CA SER A 313 -0.33 14.19 -7.52
C SER A 313 -1.26 14.95 -6.60
N LEU A 314 -1.93 15.97 -7.11
CA LEU A 314 -3.04 16.65 -6.45
C LEU A 314 -4.36 16.01 -6.89
N LEU A 315 -5.20 15.70 -5.92
CA LEU A 315 -6.47 15.01 -6.11
C LEU A 315 -7.59 15.90 -5.57
N PRO A 316 -8.17 16.79 -6.40
CA PRO A 316 -9.29 17.61 -5.96
C PRO A 316 -10.56 16.77 -5.85
N LEU A 317 -11.43 17.11 -4.89
CA LEU A 317 -12.79 16.58 -4.84
C LEU A 317 -13.62 17.04 -6.05
N PRO A 318 -14.59 16.23 -6.52
CA PRO A 318 -15.53 16.67 -7.54
C PRO A 318 -16.39 17.83 -7.01
N PRO A 319 -16.89 18.74 -7.87
CA PRO A 319 -17.61 19.94 -7.44
C PRO A 319 -18.72 19.70 -6.40
N GLY A 320 -19.53 18.66 -6.60
CA GLY A 320 -20.64 18.31 -5.69
C GLY A 320 -20.22 17.77 -4.30
N ARG A 321 -18.93 17.57 -4.04
CA ARG A 321 -18.38 17.13 -2.74
C ARG A 321 -17.49 18.16 -2.06
N ARG A 322 -17.34 19.35 -2.65
CA ARG A 322 -16.52 20.42 -2.07
C ARG A 322 -17.32 21.17 -1.01
N THR A 323 -16.67 21.57 0.08
CA THR A 323 -17.26 22.54 0.99
C THR A 323 -17.19 23.94 0.37
N ALA A 324 -18.11 24.83 0.76
CA ALA A 324 -18.20 26.17 0.19
C ALA A 324 -17.03 27.09 0.59
N LEU A 325 -16.39 26.84 1.74
CA LEU A 325 -15.38 27.74 2.32
C LEU A 325 -13.97 27.16 2.27
N ASP A 326 -13.82 25.86 2.57
CA ASP A 326 -12.52 25.18 2.64
C ASP A 326 -12.47 24.12 1.53
N ALA A 327 -11.93 24.47 0.36
CA ALA A 327 -11.77 23.50 -0.71
C ALA A 327 -10.69 22.48 -0.30
N TYR A 328 -11.10 21.22 -0.11
CA TYR A 328 -10.18 20.15 0.25
C TYR A 328 -9.57 19.52 -1.00
N VAL A 329 -8.27 19.73 -1.20
CA VAL A 329 -7.49 19.13 -2.29
C VAL A 329 -6.49 18.17 -1.66
N GLY A 330 -6.67 16.87 -1.91
CA GLY A 330 -5.74 15.86 -1.41
C GLY A 330 -4.45 15.82 -2.22
N TYR A 331 -3.46 15.10 -1.69
CA TYR A 331 -2.30 14.69 -2.49
C TYR A 331 -1.84 13.27 -2.14
N VAL A 332 -1.13 12.67 -3.10
CA VAL A 332 -0.21 11.57 -2.87
C VAL A 332 1.16 11.98 -3.41
N ALA A 333 2.18 11.83 -2.58
CA ALA A 333 3.55 12.15 -2.92
C ALA A 333 4.34 10.86 -3.16
N TYR A 334 5.14 10.88 -4.21
CA TYR A 334 5.94 9.78 -4.70
C TYR A 334 7.42 10.14 -4.62
N VAL A 335 8.26 9.15 -4.33
CA VAL A 335 9.71 9.23 -4.56
C VAL A 335 10.11 8.01 -5.35
N ASN A 336 10.72 8.21 -6.52
CA ASN A 336 11.12 7.13 -7.41
C ASN A 336 9.95 6.16 -7.68
N ARG A 337 8.79 6.74 -8.01
CA ARG A 337 7.52 6.03 -8.26
C ARG A 337 6.90 5.37 -7.01
N VAL A 338 7.59 5.30 -5.88
CA VAL A 338 7.02 4.72 -4.66
C VAL A 338 6.14 5.78 -3.97
N PRO A 339 4.85 5.52 -3.70
CA PRO A 339 4.04 6.47 -2.94
C PRO A 339 4.48 6.46 -1.47
N VAL A 340 5.05 7.57 -1.01
CA VAL A 340 5.70 7.68 0.31
C VAL A 340 4.90 8.47 1.33
N ALA A 341 4.00 9.33 0.87
CA ALA A 341 3.19 10.17 1.75
C ALA A 341 1.85 10.51 1.10
N TYR A 342 0.89 10.88 1.95
CA TYR A 342 -0.41 11.38 1.53
C TYR A 342 -0.85 12.50 2.47
N GLY A 343 -1.83 13.27 2.04
CA GLY A 343 -2.42 14.31 2.86
C GLY A 343 -3.35 15.17 2.04
N GLY A 344 -3.40 16.45 2.39
CA GLY A 344 -4.10 17.43 1.60
C GLY A 344 -4.03 18.82 2.20
N ALA A 345 -4.60 19.76 1.46
CA ALA A 345 -4.73 21.13 1.87
C ALA A 345 -6.21 21.53 1.91
N TRP A 346 -6.57 22.25 2.98
CA TRP A 346 -7.84 22.98 3.08
C TRP A 346 -7.56 24.41 2.66
N LEU A 347 -7.93 24.72 1.43
CA LEU A 347 -7.72 26.01 0.81
C LEU A 347 -8.79 26.98 1.30
N PHE A 348 -8.39 28.00 2.05
CA PHE A 348 -9.25 29.10 2.48
C PHE A 348 -8.58 30.43 2.09
N PRO A 349 -9.34 31.44 1.62
CA PRO A 349 -8.78 32.73 1.22
C PRO A 349 -7.86 33.35 2.29
N GLY A 350 -6.61 33.61 1.92
CA GLY A 350 -5.60 34.20 2.81
C GLY A 350 -4.96 33.25 3.84
N ARG A 351 -5.43 31.99 3.96
CA ARG A 351 -4.81 30.99 4.85
C ARG A 351 -5.10 29.56 4.40
N THR A 352 -4.07 28.81 4.05
CA THR A 352 -4.19 27.39 3.75
C THR A 352 -3.70 26.54 4.92
N LYS A 353 -4.46 25.51 5.30
CA LYS A 353 -3.99 24.47 6.24
C LYS A 353 -3.52 23.29 5.43
N VAL A 354 -2.30 22.80 5.67
CA VAL A 354 -1.74 21.63 4.96
C VAL A 354 -1.42 20.53 5.95
N GLY A 355 -1.92 19.33 5.70
CA GLY A 355 -1.61 18.12 6.46
C GLY A 355 -0.64 17.21 5.71
N ILE A 356 0.27 16.58 6.45
CA ILE A 356 1.18 15.56 5.89
C ILE A 356 1.20 14.30 6.73
N ASN A 357 1.08 13.16 6.04
CA ASN A 357 1.27 11.83 6.61
C ASN A 357 2.31 11.08 5.76
N VAL A 358 3.51 10.88 6.31
CA VAL A 358 4.52 9.99 5.73
C VAL A 358 4.27 8.56 6.24
N PHE A 359 4.18 7.58 5.34
CA PHE A 359 3.97 6.19 5.76
C PHE A 359 5.14 5.69 6.60
N PRO A 360 4.92 4.79 7.60
CA PRO A 360 5.94 4.36 8.53
C PRO A 360 7.24 3.87 7.87
N ALA A 361 7.12 3.10 6.79
CA ALA A 361 8.27 2.54 6.06
C ALA A 361 9.23 3.61 5.50
N PHE A 362 8.75 4.84 5.26
CA PHE A 362 9.54 5.92 4.63
C PHE A 362 10.01 6.99 5.63
N ARG A 363 9.72 6.81 6.93
CA ARG A 363 10.24 7.70 7.97
C ARG A 363 11.77 7.57 8.03
N GLY A 364 12.46 8.70 8.18
CA GLY A 364 13.92 8.78 8.03
C GLY A 364 14.37 9.15 6.60
N GLY A 365 13.44 9.21 5.64
CA GLY A 365 13.66 9.84 4.35
C GLY A 365 13.80 11.38 4.45
N PRO A 366 13.90 12.08 3.32
CA PRO A 366 14.10 13.53 3.27
C PRO A 366 12.76 14.28 3.51
N SER A 367 12.11 14.04 4.64
CA SER A 367 10.73 14.50 4.91
C SER A 367 10.59 16.03 4.89
N ALA A 368 11.62 16.77 5.28
CA ALA A 368 11.61 18.24 5.24
C ALA A 368 11.59 18.77 3.80
N LEU A 369 12.41 18.19 2.91
CA LEU A 369 12.36 18.49 1.49
C LEU A 369 11.01 18.09 0.89
N LEU A 370 10.53 16.88 1.19
CA LEU A 370 9.24 16.39 0.69
C LEU A 370 8.10 17.35 1.07
N PHE A 371 8.07 17.80 2.33
CA PHE A 371 7.07 18.74 2.80
C PHE A 371 7.18 20.11 2.11
N ALA A 372 8.39 20.64 1.93
CA ALA A 372 8.58 21.89 1.19
C ALA A 372 8.10 21.80 -0.26
N ARG A 373 8.34 20.66 -0.92
CA ARG A 373 7.83 20.39 -2.29
C ARG A 373 6.30 20.28 -2.32
N ILE A 374 5.68 19.68 -1.31
CA ILE A 374 4.22 19.65 -1.16
C ILE A 374 3.64 21.05 -0.97
N LEU A 375 4.26 21.87 -0.12
CA LEU A 375 3.84 23.26 0.06
C LEU A 375 3.93 24.06 -1.24
N ARG A 376 5.00 23.85 -2.02
CA ARG A 376 5.16 24.47 -3.34
C ARG A 376 3.98 24.16 -4.26
N CYS A 377 3.47 22.92 -4.28
CA CYS A 377 2.29 22.52 -5.08
C CYS A 377 0.97 23.19 -4.66
N TYR A 378 0.92 23.84 -3.50
CA TYR A 378 -0.27 24.57 -3.01
C TYR A 378 -0.06 26.09 -2.93
N ALA A 379 1.15 26.57 -3.20
CA ALA A 379 1.50 27.98 -3.26
C ALA A 379 1.07 28.55 -4.62
#